data_AF-A0A7X6PC01-F1
#
_entry.id   AF-A0A7X6PC01-F1
#
_cell.length_a   1.000
_cell.length_b   1.000
_cell.length_c   1.000
_cell.angle_alpha   90.00
_cell.angle_beta   90.00
_cell.angle_gamma   90.00
#
_symmetry.space_group_name_H-M   'P 1'
#
loop_
_entity.id
_entity.type
_entity.pdbx_description
1 polymer ?
#
loop_
_entity_poly.entity_id
_entity_poly.type
_entity_poly.pdbx_seq_one_letter_code
_entity_poly.pdbx_strand_id
1 'polypeptide(L)'
;LILAAIGYLIASLFRFALSRRREYLADGGAAELTRNPLALASALRKISGDPTIEAVKRGDVAQMFIENPQAGLKKSRMSFSGLFASHPPIEKRIEILENF
;
A
#
# COMPACT_ATOMS: atom_id res chain seq x y z
N LEU A 1 -9.46 19.06 -25.76
CA LEU A 1 -9.77 17.71 -25.23
C LEU A 1 -8.54 16.81 -25.14
N ILE A 2 -7.74 16.65 -26.21
CA ILE A 2 -6.54 15.77 -26.20
C ILE A 2 -5.50 16.19 -25.13
N LEU A 3 -5.16 17.48 -25.05
CA LEU A 3 -4.24 18.01 -24.02
C LEU A 3 -4.73 17.74 -22.59
N ALA A 4 -6.04 17.85 -22.35
CA ALA A 4 -6.64 17.58 -21.04
C ALA A 4 -6.55 16.09 -20.68
N ALA A 5 -6.76 15.18 -21.64
CA ALA A 5 -6.61 13.74 -21.43
C ALA A 5 -5.16 13.35 -21.08
N ILE A 6 -4.17 13.94 -21.76
CA ILE A 6 -2.76 13.74 -21.46
C ILE A 6 -2.43 14.26 -20.05
N GLY A 7 -2.90 15.47 -19.71
CA GLY A 7 -2.72 16.03 -18.37
C GLY A 7 -3.30 15.13 -17.27
N TYR A 8 -4.51 14.60 -17.47
CA TYR A 8 -5.14 13.67 -16.52
C TYR A 8 -4.33 12.37 -16.34
N LEU A 9 -3.82 11.79 -17.43
CA LEU A 9 -3.00 10.58 -17.38
C LEU A 9 -1.71 10.81 -16.59
N ILE A 10 -1.01 11.92 -16.85
CA ILE A 10 0.21 12.29 -16.13
C ILE A 10 -0.08 12.51 -14.64
N ALA A 11 -1.12 13.29 -14.32
CA ALA A 11 -1.52 13.56 -12.94
C ALA A 11 -1.85 12.26 -12.17
N SER A 12 -2.53 11.31 -12.81
CA SER A 12 -2.83 10.00 -12.23
C SER A 12 -1.56 9.21 -11.90
N LEU A 13 -0.58 9.17 -12.83
CA LEU A 13 0.71 8.52 -12.60
C LEU A 13 1.49 9.15 -11.43
N PHE A 14 1.54 10.49 -11.38
CA PHE A 14 2.16 11.21 -10.26
C PHE A 14 1.45 10.91 -8.94
N ARG A 15 0.12 10.85 -8.94
CA ARG A 15 -0.66 10.53 -7.74
C ARG A 15 -0.29 9.15 -7.18
N PHE A 16 -0.21 8.13 -8.03
CA PHE A 16 0.21 6.80 -7.61
C PHE A 16 1.68 6.76 -7.15
N ALA A 17 2.58 7.47 -7.83
CA ALA A 17 3.98 7.54 -7.44
C ALA A 17 4.19 8.21 -6.07
N LEU A 18 3.49 9.33 -5.83
CA LEU A 18 3.51 10.04 -4.55
C LEU A 18 2.90 9.19 -3.42
N SER A 19 1.79 8.51 -3.69
CA SER A 19 1.18 7.56 -2.73
C SER A 19 2.19 6.51 -2.27
N ARG A 20 2.92 5.89 -3.19
CA ARG A 20 3.93 4.87 -2.87
C ARG A 20 5.10 5.43 -2.06
N ARG A 21 5.58 6.64 -2.39
CA ARG A 21 6.67 7.29 -1.62
C ARG A 21 6.25 7.61 -0.19
N ARG A 22 5.00 8.05 0.01
CA ARG A 22 4.47 8.33 1.35
C ARG A 22 4.43 7.08 2.23
N GLU A 23 4.10 5.92 1.65
CA GLU A 23 4.10 4.65 2.37
C GLU A 23 5.49 4.28 2.89
N TYR A 24 6.54 4.38 2.05
CA TYR A 24 7.91 4.11 2.49
C TYR A 24 8.41 5.09 3.56
N LEU A 25 8.04 6.38 3.44
CA LEU A 25 8.37 7.37 4.47
C LEU A 25 7.64 7.09 5.78
N ALA A 26 6.40 6.59 5.72
CA ALA A 26 5.67 6.17 6.91
C ALA A 26 6.33 4.96 7.58
N ASP A 27 6.78 3.96 6.80
CA ASP A 27 7.53 2.81 7.32
C ASP A 27 8.86 3.23 7.96
N GLY A 28 9.61 4.11 7.29
CA GLY A 28 10.87 4.63 7.83
C GLY A 28 10.67 5.44 9.10
N GLY A 29 9.67 6.33 9.13
CA GLY A 29 9.32 7.08 10.34
C GLY A 29 8.87 6.17 11.49
N ALA A 30 8.10 5.12 11.20
CA ALA A 30 7.69 4.14 12.20
C ALA A 30 8.89 3.33 12.74
N ALA A 31 9.81 2.92 11.88
CA ALA A 31 11.05 2.25 12.28
C ALA A 31 11.93 3.16 13.16
N GLU A 32 12.09 4.43 12.79
CA GLU A 32 12.84 5.43 13.58
C GLU A 32 12.22 5.68 14.96
N LEU A 33 10.88 5.83 15.01
CA LEU A 33 10.14 6.09 16.25
C LEU A 33 10.14 4.88 17.20
N THR A 34 9.94 3.68 16.66
CA THR A 34 9.87 2.45 17.47
C THR A 34 11.22 1.82 17.75
N ARG A 35 12.27 2.23 17.03
CA ARG A 35 13.62 1.63 17.04
C ARG A 35 13.59 0.12 16.79
N ASN A 36 12.56 -0.38 16.10
CA ASN A 36 12.36 -1.80 15.87
C ASN A 36 11.73 -2.07 14.48
N PRO A 37 12.53 -1.93 13.40
CA PRO A 37 12.04 -2.15 12.04
C PRO A 37 11.59 -3.62 11.81
N LEU A 38 12.22 -4.59 12.48
CA LEU A 38 11.86 -6.01 12.36
C LEU A 38 10.47 -6.33 12.94
N ALA A 39 10.06 -5.64 14.01
CA ALA A 39 8.70 -5.79 14.53
C ALA A 39 7.66 -5.29 13.51
N LEU A 40 7.96 -4.20 12.80
CA LEU A 40 7.10 -3.69 11.73
C LEU A 40 7.05 -4.66 10.55
N ALA A 41 8.20 -5.21 10.12
CA ALA A 41 8.25 -6.25 9.10
C ALA A 41 7.41 -7.49 9.48
N SER A 42 7.49 -7.91 10.75
CA SER A 42 6.68 -9.01 11.29
C SER A 42 5.18 -8.69 11.27
N ALA A 43 4.79 -7.47 11.62
CA ALA A 43 3.39 -7.03 11.57
C ALA A 43 2.86 -7.03 10.12
N LEU A 44 3.62 -6.47 9.18
CA LEU A 44 3.25 -6.47 7.75
C LEU A 44 3.10 -7.89 7.20
N ARG A 45 3.98 -8.83 7.60
CA ARG A 45 3.88 -10.24 7.22
C ARG A 45 2.61 -10.92 7.76
N LYS A 46 2.14 -10.52 8.95
CA LYS A 46 0.87 -11.04 9.49
C LYS A 46 -0.33 -10.48 8.72
N ILE A 47 -0.30 -9.18 8.42
CA ILE A 47 -1.37 -8.51 7.67
C ILE A 47 -1.50 -9.07 6.25
N SER A 48 -0.39 -9.33 5.56
CA SER A 48 -0.43 -9.89 4.20
C SER A 48 -1.02 -11.31 4.13
N GLY A 49 -0.94 -12.05 5.25
CA GLY A 49 -1.52 -13.39 5.37
C GLY A 49 -3.05 -13.39 5.48
N ASP A 50 -3.61 -12.43 6.23
CA ASP A 50 -5.07 -12.24 6.37
C ASP A 50 -5.41 -10.74 6.42
N PRO A 51 -5.59 -10.11 5.25
CA PRO A 51 -5.91 -8.68 5.19
C PRO A 51 -7.40 -8.40 5.39
N THR A 52 -8.23 -9.45 5.46
CA THR A 52 -9.69 -9.32 5.45
C THR A 52 -10.22 -9.30 6.87
N ILE A 53 -10.90 -8.21 7.23
CA ILE A 53 -11.62 -8.12 8.49
C ILE A 53 -13.11 -8.14 8.16
N GLU A 54 -13.73 -9.30 8.37
CA GLU A 54 -15.15 -9.57 8.02
C GLU A 54 -16.14 -8.58 8.66
N ALA A 55 -15.76 -8.00 9.80
CA ALA A 55 -16.55 -7.00 10.52
C ALA A 55 -16.59 -5.63 9.80
N VAL A 56 -15.65 -5.32 8.90
CA VAL A 56 -15.52 -4.02 8.23
C VAL A 56 -16.41 -3.97 6.99
N LYS A 57 -17.70 -3.73 7.21
CA LYS A 57 -18.69 -3.57 6.13
C LYS A 57 -18.74 -2.16 5.55
N ARG A 58 -18.33 -1.15 6.32
CA ARG A 58 -18.40 0.26 5.89
C ARG A 58 -17.11 0.68 5.18
N GLY A 59 -17.25 1.31 4.02
CA GLY A 59 -16.12 1.72 3.19
C GLY A 59 -15.30 2.90 3.75
N ASP A 60 -15.90 3.76 4.57
CA ASP A 60 -15.21 4.85 5.27
C ASP A 60 -14.23 4.30 6.33
N VAL A 61 -14.65 3.24 7.03
CA VAL A 61 -13.81 2.53 8.00
C VAL A 61 -12.72 1.73 7.28
N ALA A 62 -13.03 1.12 6.13
CA ALA A 62 -12.06 0.34 5.34
C ALA A 62 -10.83 1.16 4.89
N GLN A 63 -10.97 2.48 4.72
CA GLN A 63 -9.87 3.38 4.34
C GLN A 63 -8.87 3.66 5.48
N MET A 64 -9.23 3.36 6.73
CA MET A 64 -8.35 3.54 7.89
C MET A 64 -7.38 2.37 8.10
N PHE A 65 -7.57 1.26 7.38
CA PHE A 65 -6.74 0.08 7.49
C PHE A 65 -5.49 0.18 6.64
N ILE A 66 -4.41 -0.45 7.10
CA ILE A 66 -3.11 -0.50 6.42
C ILE A 66 -3.25 -1.19 5.06
N GLU A 67 -4.09 -2.23 4.98
CA GLU A 67 -4.50 -2.87 3.73
C GLU A 67 -6.01 -2.79 3.63
N ASN A 68 -6.54 -2.47 2.44
CA ASN A 68 -7.98 -2.32 2.26
C ASN A 68 -8.67 -3.71 2.31
N PRO A 69 -9.46 -4.02 3.35
CA PRO A 69 -10.06 -5.34 3.53
C PRO A 69 -11.08 -5.68 2.43
N GLN A 70 -11.69 -4.68 1.79
CA GLN A 70 -12.69 -4.88 0.73
C GLN A 70 -12.07 -5.12 -0.65
N ALA A 71 -10.78 -4.82 -0.83
CA ALA A 71 -10.05 -5.07 -2.07
C ALA A 71 -9.69 -6.56 -2.25
N GLY A 72 -9.76 -7.37 -1.20
CA GLY A 72 -9.51 -8.83 -1.23
C GLY A 72 -10.42 -9.60 -2.19
N LEU A 73 -11.64 -9.11 -2.44
CA LEU A 73 -12.57 -9.68 -3.43
C LEU A 73 -12.11 -9.52 -4.89
N LYS A 74 -11.04 -8.74 -5.14
CA LYS A 74 -10.43 -8.56 -6.47
C LYS A 74 -8.97 -9.03 -6.52
N LYS A 75 -8.59 -10.10 -5.79
CA LYS A 75 -7.39 -10.89 -6.15
C LYS A 75 -7.64 -11.67 -7.45
N SER A 76 -7.92 -10.97 -8.54
CA SER A 76 -7.73 -11.53 -9.88
C SER A 76 -6.22 -11.59 -10.13
N ARG A 77 -5.75 -12.80 -10.41
CA ARG A 77 -4.39 -13.18 -10.76
C ARG A 77 -3.90 -12.47 -12.03
N MET A 78 -3.68 -11.17 -12.00
CA MET A 78 -3.05 -10.47 -13.12
C MET A 78 -1.93 -9.54 -12.66
N SER A 79 -0.72 -10.02 -12.95
CA SER A 79 0.62 -9.47 -12.79
C SER A 79 0.84 -8.15 -13.58
N PHE A 80 -0.07 -7.18 -13.46
CA PHE A 80 0.06 -5.81 -13.97
C PHE A 80 0.06 -4.77 -12.83
N SER A 81 0.19 -5.23 -11.58
CA SER A 81 -0.05 -4.45 -10.35
C SER A 81 0.93 -3.31 -10.11
N GLY A 82 2.14 -3.31 -10.68
CA GLY A 82 3.16 -2.32 -10.34
C GLY A 82 2.80 -0.86 -10.66
N LEU A 83 2.04 -0.62 -11.74
CA LEU A 83 1.73 0.74 -12.21
C LEU A 83 0.42 1.29 -11.65
N PHE A 84 -0.55 0.42 -11.36
CA PHE A 84 -1.90 0.81 -10.92
C PHE A 84 -2.20 0.45 -9.46
N ALA A 85 -1.30 -0.23 -8.74
CA ALA A 85 -1.45 -0.40 -7.29
C ALA A 85 -1.28 0.96 -6.58
N SER A 86 -2.24 1.26 -5.70
CA SER A 86 -2.23 2.46 -4.85
C SER A 86 -1.14 2.41 -3.78
N HIS A 87 -0.70 1.20 -3.40
CA HIS A 87 0.37 0.95 -2.43
C HIS A 87 1.49 0.12 -3.07
N PRO A 88 2.75 0.26 -2.61
CA PRO A 88 3.82 -0.64 -3.02
C PRO A 88 3.52 -2.07 -2.54
N PRO A 89 4.03 -3.10 -3.23
CA PRO A 89 3.93 -4.49 -2.77
C PRO A 89 4.45 -4.63 -1.34
N ILE A 90 3.73 -5.37 -0.49
CA ILE A 90 4.08 -5.54 0.93
C ILE A 90 5.45 -6.23 1.06
N GLU A 91 5.78 -7.14 0.15
CA GLU A 91 7.04 -7.86 0.11
C GLU A 91 8.23 -6.90 0.02
N LYS A 92 8.12 -5.85 -0.80
CA LYS A 92 9.18 -4.82 -0.92
C LYS A 92 9.33 -3.99 0.34
N ARG A 93 8.23 -3.72 1.04
CA ARG A 93 8.27 -2.99 2.32
C ARG A 93 8.96 -3.82 3.40
N ILE A 94 8.64 -5.12 3.46
CA ILE A 94 9.28 -6.07 4.37
C ILE A 94 10.79 -6.13 4.10
N GLU A 95 11.20 -6.26 2.84
CA GLU A 95 12.62 -6.30 2.46
C GLU A 95 13.36 -5.04 2.89
N ILE A 96 12.77 -3.85 2.72
CA ILE A 96 13.39 -2.59 3.16
C ILE A 96 13.54 -2.57 4.69
N LEU A 97 12.51 -3.02 5.43
CA LEU A 97 12.53 -3.03 6.89
C LEU A 97 13.49 -4.06 7.48
N GLU A 98 13.71 -5.17 6.79
CA GLU A 98 14.71 -6.17 7.20
C GLU A 98 16.15 -5.68 6.96
N ASN A 99 16.34 -4.74 6.03
CA ASN A 99 17.62 -4.12 5.71
C ASN A 99 17.76 -2.68 6.22
N PHE A 100 16.88 -2.25 7.15
CA PHE A 100 16.76 -0.87 7.62
C PHE A 100 17.92 -0.41 8.50
#